data_AF-A0AA36CIE8-F1
#
_entry.id   AF-A0AA36CIE8-F1
#
_cell.length_a   1.000
_cell.length_b   1.000
_cell.length_c   1.000
_cell.angle_alpha   90.00
_cell.angle_beta   90.00
_cell.angle_gamma   90.00
#
_symmetry.space_group_name_H-M   'P 1'
#
loop_
_entity.id
_entity.type
_entity.pdbx_description
1 polymer ?
#
loop_
_entity_poly.entity_id
_entity_poly.type
_entity_poly.pdbx_seq_one_letter_code
_entity_poly.pdbx_strand_id
1 'polypeptide(L)'
;MVEEWAAKQWQRVYPGQGQLQTDLMRHLSYGLKYADADLPQYRERIGQVQQSLRQLPLAERVYMSMKLEAQERLPVPLDLRTEEYFEPRAKDVTELAMIDQWVLGERQGLDYSEEDRKVLTGRIRALYGADYVDSWRRALNQFSVTDFRDLTHGVAVLEQVTGPAAPLRRLLETLQDNTVIYPSEPLVEASAPVEAEQLQGARAGQQQAAGIRRAFVGLSELLTGKGDQPSYYEETLRAVSAVYDYAKAVEDHPDRGKAALTTVLKRFSLGGPDPALVIEALRELEKRWDAEVHGFYRERLANRYPFKAGSPDDASLEDFEAFFGPQGRLQQFHEQYLNAFIKDNIDALYSESLGLPGSARGAEPVETGRAHPRYLFQPTGALSVQLAMSRWR
;
A
#
# COMPACT_ATOMS: atom_id res chain seq x y z
N MET A 1 9.28 35.07 -12.82
CA MET A 1 9.02 33.86 -13.65
C MET A 1 10.04 33.64 -14.78
N VAL A 2 10.09 34.44 -15.86
CA VAL A 2 11.00 34.15 -17.00
C VAL A 2 12.48 34.29 -16.62
N GLU A 3 12.83 35.33 -15.86
CA GLU A 3 14.20 35.57 -15.39
C GLU A 3 14.69 34.48 -14.43
N GLU A 4 13.85 34.04 -13.48
CA GLU A 4 14.16 32.92 -12.57
C GLU A 4 14.32 31.59 -13.31
N TRP A 5 13.44 31.31 -14.28
CA TRP A 5 13.56 30.10 -15.09
C TRP A 5 14.86 30.12 -15.89
N ALA A 6 15.19 31.25 -16.54
CA ALA A 6 16.42 31.39 -17.31
C ALA A 6 17.68 31.28 -16.44
N ALA A 7 17.67 31.87 -15.24
CA ALA A 7 18.76 31.73 -14.28
C ALA A 7 19.04 30.26 -13.94
N LYS A 8 17.97 29.48 -13.65
CA LYS A 8 18.10 28.03 -13.38
C LYS A 8 18.62 27.27 -14.60
N GLN A 9 18.15 27.61 -15.80
CA GLN A 9 18.62 26.96 -17.03
C GLN A 9 20.09 27.25 -17.31
N TRP A 10 20.54 28.50 -17.16
CA TRP A 10 21.95 28.82 -17.37
C TRP A 10 22.86 28.21 -16.31
N GLN A 11 22.39 28.05 -15.08
CA GLN A 11 23.12 27.29 -14.08
C GLN A 11 23.29 25.81 -14.48
N ARG A 12 22.27 25.18 -15.08
CA ARG A 12 22.36 23.80 -15.60
C ARG A 12 23.26 23.67 -16.83
N VAL A 13 23.17 24.60 -17.77
CA VAL A 13 23.87 24.53 -19.06
C VAL A 13 25.31 25.05 -18.97
N TYR A 14 25.58 26.02 -18.10
CA TYR A 14 26.89 26.66 -17.93
C TYR A 14 27.38 26.60 -16.46
N PRO A 15 27.56 25.40 -15.89
CA PRO A 15 27.99 25.27 -14.49
C PRO A 15 29.39 25.87 -14.27
N GLY A 16 29.56 26.62 -13.18
CA GLY A 16 30.83 27.25 -12.81
C GLY A 16 31.20 28.52 -13.59
N GLN A 17 30.41 28.92 -14.59
CA GLN A 17 30.68 30.10 -15.43
C GLN A 17 29.89 31.34 -14.98
N GLY A 18 30.11 31.79 -13.74
CA GLY A 18 29.29 32.85 -13.11
C GLY A 18 29.24 34.18 -13.88
N GLN A 19 30.34 34.57 -14.54
CA GLN A 19 30.37 35.79 -15.36
C GLN A 19 29.45 35.68 -16.58
N LEU A 20 29.53 34.55 -17.31
CA LEU A 20 28.67 34.29 -18.46
C LEU A 20 27.19 34.26 -18.07
N GLN A 21 26.86 33.61 -16.95
CA GLN A 21 25.48 33.60 -16.43
C GLN A 21 24.97 35.01 -16.12
N THR A 22 25.81 35.85 -15.51
CA THR A 22 25.47 37.24 -15.19
C THR A 22 25.24 38.08 -16.45
N ASP A 23 26.10 37.92 -17.46
CA ASP A 23 25.97 38.65 -18.72
C ASP A 23 24.75 38.19 -19.52
N LEU A 24 24.45 36.89 -19.51
CA LEU A 24 23.20 36.35 -20.06
C LEU A 24 21.97 36.92 -19.35
N MET A 25 21.98 37.03 -18.01
CA MET A 25 20.88 37.65 -17.24
C MET A 25 20.68 39.10 -17.64
N ARG A 26 21.76 39.86 -17.75
CA ARG A 26 21.70 41.26 -18.17
C ARG A 26 21.10 41.40 -19.58
N HIS A 27 21.47 40.51 -20.50
CA HIS A 27 20.92 40.50 -21.86
C HIS A 27 19.44 40.11 -21.90
N LEU A 28 19.03 39.13 -21.11
CA LEU A 28 17.61 38.76 -21.00
C LEU A 28 16.77 39.89 -20.42
N SER A 29 17.19 40.50 -19.31
CA SER A 29 16.45 41.63 -18.71
C SER A 29 16.36 42.82 -19.68
N TYR A 30 17.41 43.07 -20.47
CA TYR A 30 17.36 44.07 -21.54
C TYR A 30 16.36 43.66 -22.63
N GLY A 31 16.41 42.41 -23.09
CA GLY A 31 15.48 41.87 -24.09
C GLY A 31 14.02 41.95 -23.63
N LEU A 32 13.71 41.56 -22.40
CA LEU A 32 12.36 41.64 -21.84
C LEU A 32 11.83 43.07 -21.73
N LYS A 33 12.72 44.05 -21.55
CA LYS A 33 12.34 45.47 -21.40
C LYS A 33 12.19 46.20 -22.74
N TYR A 34 12.95 45.83 -23.76
CA TYR A 34 13.07 46.61 -24.99
C TYR A 34 12.83 45.83 -26.28
N ALA A 35 12.96 44.51 -26.28
CA ALA A 35 12.63 43.72 -27.47
C ALA A 35 11.13 43.45 -27.51
N ASP A 36 10.55 43.57 -28.69
CA ASP A 36 9.19 43.09 -28.91
C ASP A 36 9.18 41.57 -28.71
N ALA A 37 8.37 41.07 -27.79
CA ALA A 37 8.36 39.66 -27.40
C ALA A 37 7.64 38.77 -28.42
N ASP A 38 7.15 39.35 -29.52
CA ASP A 38 6.60 38.58 -30.63
C ASP A 38 7.75 37.86 -31.35
N LEU A 39 7.69 36.52 -31.32
CA LEU A 39 8.60 35.64 -32.04
C LEU A 39 7.79 34.94 -33.13
N PRO A 40 7.64 35.56 -34.32
CA PRO A 40 6.71 35.09 -35.35
C PRO A 40 6.98 33.66 -35.81
N GLN A 41 8.25 33.25 -35.84
CA GLN A 41 8.68 31.91 -36.18
C GLN A 41 8.16 30.82 -35.23
N TYR A 42 7.75 31.19 -34.01
CA TYR A 42 7.19 30.26 -33.03
C TYR A 42 5.67 30.38 -32.89
N ARG A 43 5.00 31.33 -33.56
CA ARG A 43 3.54 31.52 -33.43
C ARG A 43 2.75 30.24 -33.74
N GLU A 44 3.10 29.55 -34.82
CA GLU A 44 2.42 28.30 -35.19
C GLU A 44 2.60 27.23 -34.11
N ARG A 45 3.83 27.04 -33.64
CA ARG A 45 4.16 26.05 -32.61
C ARG A 45 3.52 26.39 -31.25
N ILE A 46 3.53 27.65 -30.85
CA ILE A 46 2.85 28.13 -29.63
C ILE A 46 1.35 27.87 -29.75
N GLY A 47 0.73 28.18 -30.89
CA GLY A 47 -0.68 27.93 -31.15
C GLY A 47 -1.04 26.43 -31.06
N GLN A 48 -0.23 25.55 -31.65
CA GLN A 48 -0.42 24.09 -31.56
C GLN A 48 -0.33 23.59 -30.11
N VAL A 49 0.65 24.07 -29.33
CA VAL A 49 0.81 23.71 -27.91
C VAL A 49 -0.36 24.23 -27.08
N GLN A 50 -0.76 25.48 -27.27
CA GLN A 50 -1.92 26.08 -26.59
C GLN A 50 -3.21 25.31 -26.91
N GLN A 51 -3.42 24.94 -28.19
CA GLN A 51 -4.58 24.16 -28.60
C GLN A 51 -4.60 22.76 -27.95
N SER A 52 -3.43 22.14 -27.80
CA SER A 52 -3.30 20.85 -27.12
C SER A 52 -3.59 20.97 -25.63
N LEU A 53 -3.04 22.00 -24.97
CA LEU A 53 -3.28 22.26 -23.54
C LEU A 53 -4.75 22.58 -23.26
N ARG A 54 -5.44 23.32 -24.14
CA ARG A 54 -6.88 23.61 -23.99
C ARG A 54 -7.76 22.36 -23.94
N GLN A 55 -7.30 21.21 -24.45
CA GLN A 55 -8.04 19.95 -24.38
C GLN A 55 -8.04 19.33 -22.99
N LEU A 56 -7.06 19.69 -22.13
CA LEU A 56 -6.96 19.19 -20.77
C LEU A 56 -7.76 20.06 -19.80
N PRO A 57 -8.49 19.50 -18.83
CA PRO A 57 -9.11 20.27 -17.75
C PRO A 57 -8.10 21.12 -16.97
N LEU A 58 -8.50 22.31 -16.51
CA LEU A 58 -7.64 23.23 -15.73
C LEU A 58 -6.95 22.54 -14.55
N ALA A 59 -7.69 21.72 -13.79
CA ALA A 59 -7.14 20.98 -12.65
C ALA A 59 -5.97 20.07 -13.03
N GLU A 60 -6.05 19.41 -14.18
CA GLU A 60 -4.99 18.52 -14.68
C GLU A 60 -3.75 19.33 -15.08
N ARG A 61 -3.94 20.46 -15.76
CA ARG A 61 -2.81 21.32 -16.17
C ARG A 61 -2.09 21.92 -14.97
N VAL A 62 -2.85 22.48 -14.02
CA VAL A 62 -2.31 23.02 -12.77
C VAL A 62 -1.55 21.93 -12.02
N TYR A 63 -2.14 20.74 -11.88
CA TYR A 63 -1.49 19.61 -11.23
C TYR A 63 -0.19 19.17 -11.95
N MET A 64 -0.19 19.08 -13.28
CA MET A 64 1.03 18.77 -14.05
C MET A 64 2.14 19.81 -13.85
N SER A 65 1.79 21.10 -13.80
CA SER A 65 2.73 22.18 -13.49
C SER A 65 3.35 22.02 -12.10
N MET A 66 2.51 21.77 -11.09
CA MET A 66 2.96 21.49 -9.72
C MET A 66 3.90 20.28 -9.67
N LYS A 67 3.57 19.22 -10.40
CA LYS A 67 4.39 18.00 -10.46
C LYS A 67 5.76 18.24 -11.09
N LEU A 68 5.82 19.00 -12.19
CA LEU A 68 7.10 19.38 -12.81
C LEU A 68 7.95 20.25 -11.88
N GLU A 69 7.34 21.21 -11.20
CA GLU A 69 8.05 22.04 -10.22
C GLU A 69 8.58 21.22 -9.03
N ALA A 70 7.80 20.22 -8.57
CA ALA A 70 8.19 19.32 -7.49
C ALA A 70 9.43 18.51 -7.88
N GLN A 71 9.46 17.96 -9.08
CA GLN A 71 10.59 17.17 -9.60
C GLN A 71 11.89 17.97 -9.72
N GLU A 72 11.82 19.29 -9.89
CA GLU A 72 13.03 20.12 -9.91
C GLU A 72 13.61 20.37 -8.52
N ARG A 73 12.78 20.27 -7.47
CA ARG A 73 13.16 20.62 -6.09
C ARG A 73 13.40 19.39 -5.22
N LEU A 74 12.74 18.27 -5.52
CA LEU A 74 12.75 17.05 -4.70
C LEU A 74 13.59 15.97 -5.39
N PRO A 75 14.60 15.39 -4.71
CA PRO A 75 15.56 14.47 -5.32
C PRO A 75 15.00 13.06 -5.64
N VAL A 76 13.77 12.72 -5.23
CA VAL A 76 13.21 11.36 -5.44
C VAL A 76 11.72 11.41 -5.82
N PRO A 77 11.26 10.62 -6.82
CA PRO A 77 9.85 10.53 -7.22
C PRO A 77 8.86 10.09 -6.13
N LEU A 78 9.37 9.53 -5.03
CA LEU A 78 8.59 8.97 -3.92
C LEU A 78 8.41 9.96 -2.76
N ASP A 79 9.09 11.11 -2.79
CA ASP A 79 9.04 12.10 -1.71
C ASP A 79 8.04 13.22 -1.97
N LEU A 80 6.87 12.87 -2.53
CA LEU A 80 5.71 13.73 -2.47
C LEU A 80 5.10 13.64 -1.08
N ARG A 81 5.84 13.99 -0.02
CA ARG A 81 5.26 14.07 1.33
C ARG A 81 4.15 15.12 1.33
N THR A 82 2.94 14.63 1.53
CA THR A 82 1.66 15.34 1.40
C THR A 82 1.65 16.66 2.16
N GLU A 83 2.20 16.66 3.37
CA GLU A 83 2.22 17.82 4.26
C GLU A 83 3.31 18.83 3.92
N GLU A 84 4.50 18.39 3.48
CA GLU A 84 5.67 19.26 3.35
C GLU A 84 5.67 20.07 2.05
N TYR A 85 5.12 19.53 0.96
CA TYR A 85 5.19 20.18 -0.36
C TYR A 85 3.82 20.51 -0.99
N PHE A 86 2.90 19.55 -0.96
CA PHE A 86 1.66 19.66 -1.74
C PHE A 86 0.62 20.53 -1.04
N GLU A 87 0.35 20.31 0.24
CA GLU A 87 -0.65 21.07 1.01
C GLU A 87 -0.41 22.59 1.05
N PRO A 88 0.83 23.10 1.20
CA PRO A 88 1.09 24.54 1.11
C PRO A 88 0.75 25.12 -0.27
N ARG A 89 1.17 24.45 -1.36
CA ARG A 89 0.93 24.92 -2.75
C ARG A 89 -0.51 24.75 -3.21
N ALA A 90 -1.22 23.76 -2.66
CA ALA A 90 -2.64 23.54 -2.94
C ALA A 90 -3.54 24.67 -2.39
N LYS A 91 -3.02 25.53 -1.50
CA LYS A 91 -3.71 26.75 -1.02
C LYS A 91 -3.58 27.92 -2.00
N ASP A 92 -2.49 27.96 -2.78
CA ASP A 92 -2.22 29.02 -3.77
C ASP A 92 -2.69 28.64 -5.20
N VAL A 93 -3.72 27.78 -5.27
CA VAL A 93 -4.26 27.25 -6.53
C VAL A 93 -4.76 28.34 -7.48
N THR A 94 -5.25 29.46 -6.94
CA THR A 94 -5.65 30.62 -7.75
C THR A 94 -4.45 31.21 -8.49
N GLU A 95 -3.29 31.36 -7.84
CA GLU A 95 -2.08 31.86 -8.50
C GLU A 95 -1.61 30.91 -9.61
N LEU A 96 -1.66 29.61 -9.34
CA LEU A 96 -1.31 28.59 -10.33
C LEU A 96 -2.26 28.59 -11.54
N ALA A 97 -3.57 28.76 -11.31
CA ALA A 97 -4.57 28.85 -12.37
C ALA A 97 -4.40 30.12 -13.22
N MET A 98 -4.03 31.24 -12.60
CA MET A 98 -3.74 32.49 -13.32
C MET A 98 -2.51 32.36 -14.22
N ILE A 99 -1.46 31.70 -13.73
CA ILE A 99 -0.24 31.42 -14.53
C ILE A 99 -0.58 30.53 -15.73
N ASP A 100 -1.41 29.50 -15.55
CA ASP A 100 -1.84 28.61 -16.64
C ASP A 100 -2.68 29.34 -17.70
N GLN A 101 -3.65 30.16 -17.29
CA GLN A 101 -4.45 30.98 -18.22
C GLN A 101 -3.61 32.02 -18.98
N TRP A 102 -2.56 32.56 -18.35
CA TRP A 102 -1.58 33.40 -19.04
C TRP A 102 -0.86 32.64 -20.16
N VAL A 103 -0.45 31.38 -19.93
CA VAL A 103 0.19 30.53 -20.96
C VAL A 103 -0.76 30.27 -22.14
N LEU A 104 -2.07 30.22 -21.91
CA LEU A 104 -3.09 30.01 -22.95
C LEU A 104 -3.52 31.29 -23.69
N GLY A 105 -3.01 32.45 -23.28
CA GLY A 105 -3.38 33.75 -23.86
C GLY A 105 -4.77 34.25 -23.46
N GLU A 106 -5.38 33.68 -22.41
CA GLU A 106 -6.75 33.94 -21.97
C GLU A 106 -6.74 34.90 -20.77
N ARG A 107 -6.54 36.20 -21.02
CA ARG A 107 -6.39 37.21 -19.95
C ARG A 107 -7.70 37.80 -19.40
N GLN A 108 -8.86 37.46 -19.95
CA GLN A 108 -10.11 38.21 -19.75
C GLN A 108 -11.15 37.55 -18.81
N GLY A 109 -10.83 36.46 -18.10
CA GLY A 109 -11.81 35.70 -17.29
C GLY A 109 -11.33 35.34 -15.88
N LEU A 110 -10.82 36.32 -15.12
CA LEU A 110 -10.09 36.13 -13.86
C LEU A 110 -10.96 36.17 -12.57
N ASP A 111 -12.28 35.95 -12.66
CA ASP A 111 -13.15 35.97 -11.47
C ASP A 111 -13.47 34.55 -11.00
N TYR A 112 -12.54 33.95 -10.25
CA TYR A 112 -12.78 32.67 -9.58
C TYR A 112 -13.49 32.90 -8.26
N SER A 113 -14.72 32.40 -8.16
CA SER A 113 -15.46 32.37 -6.89
C SER A 113 -14.76 31.49 -5.85
N GLU A 114 -15.10 31.67 -4.57
CA GLU A 114 -14.63 30.80 -3.50
C GLU A 114 -15.06 29.34 -3.70
N GLU A 115 -16.24 29.13 -4.30
CA GLU A 115 -16.76 27.82 -4.67
C GLU A 115 -15.90 27.17 -5.76
N ASP A 116 -15.52 27.91 -6.80
CA ASP A 116 -14.65 27.40 -7.88
C ASP A 116 -13.28 27.01 -7.36
N ARG A 117 -12.71 27.82 -6.44
CA ARG A 117 -11.44 27.52 -5.77
C ARG A 117 -11.53 26.20 -5.01
N LYS A 118 -12.59 26.01 -4.21
CA LYS A 118 -12.81 24.78 -3.45
C LYS A 118 -12.92 23.55 -4.36
N VAL A 119 -13.67 23.66 -5.46
CA VAL A 119 -13.80 22.56 -6.44
C VAL A 119 -12.46 22.26 -7.10
N LEU A 120 -11.70 23.29 -7.50
CA LEU A 120 -10.40 23.13 -8.14
C LEU A 120 -9.38 22.49 -7.20
N THR A 121 -9.24 22.99 -5.97
CA THR A 121 -8.37 22.40 -4.94
C THR A 121 -8.76 20.95 -4.66
N GLY A 122 -10.05 20.64 -4.55
CA GLY A 122 -10.53 19.28 -4.35
C GLY A 122 -10.15 18.33 -5.50
N ARG A 123 -10.25 18.79 -6.76
CA ARG A 123 -9.85 18.01 -7.95
C ARG A 123 -8.34 17.78 -7.99
N ILE A 124 -7.52 18.80 -7.68
CA ILE A 124 -6.06 18.66 -7.65
C ILE A 124 -5.64 17.68 -6.54
N ARG A 125 -6.26 17.76 -5.35
CA ARG A 125 -6.08 16.79 -4.26
C ARG A 125 -6.39 15.35 -4.69
N ALA A 126 -7.48 15.15 -5.42
CA ALA A 126 -7.86 13.83 -5.94
C ALA A 126 -6.85 13.31 -6.98
N LEU A 127 -6.41 14.15 -7.92
CA LEU A 127 -5.38 13.81 -8.91
C LEU A 127 -4.06 13.42 -8.24
N TYR A 128 -3.63 14.22 -7.26
CA TYR A 128 -2.46 13.94 -6.46
C TYR A 128 -2.58 12.60 -5.73
N GLY A 129 -3.71 12.34 -5.04
CA GLY A 129 -3.92 11.10 -4.30
C GLY A 129 -3.88 9.86 -5.21
N ALA A 130 -4.46 9.94 -6.41
CA ALA A 130 -4.41 8.87 -7.39
C ALA A 130 -2.99 8.62 -7.91
N ASP A 131 -2.26 9.66 -8.32
CA ASP A 131 -0.88 9.53 -8.80
C ASP A 131 0.08 9.04 -7.71
N TYR A 132 -0.17 9.43 -6.45
CA TYR A 132 0.56 8.94 -5.28
C TYR A 132 0.39 7.43 -5.11
N VAL A 133 -0.85 6.95 -5.12
CA VAL A 133 -1.17 5.52 -5.04
C VAL A 133 -0.55 4.75 -6.20
N ASP A 134 -0.65 5.25 -7.43
CA ASP A 134 -0.10 4.59 -8.61
C ASP A 134 1.43 4.56 -8.62
N SER A 135 2.08 5.60 -8.09
CA SER A 135 3.53 5.64 -7.95
C SER A 135 4.04 4.62 -6.94
N TRP A 136 3.39 4.49 -5.79
CA TRP A 136 3.71 3.45 -4.80
C TRP A 136 3.44 2.04 -5.32
N ARG A 137 2.31 1.82 -6.00
CA ARG A 137 2.02 0.51 -6.62
C ARG A 137 3.08 0.11 -7.65
N ARG A 138 3.51 1.05 -8.50
CA ARG A 138 4.60 0.79 -9.45
C ARG A 138 5.91 0.47 -8.75
N ALA A 139 6.25 1.18 -7.66
CA ALA A 139 7.44 0.88 -6.88
C ALA A 139 7.37 -0.52 -6.24
N LEU A 140 6.24 -0.87 -5.62
CA LEU A 140 6.03 -2.18 -4.99
C LEU A 140 6.09 -3.32 -6.03
N ASN A 141 5.58 -3.11 -7.23
CA ASN A 141 5.60 -4.11 -8.30
C ASN A 141 6.98 -4.31 -8.96
N GLN A 142 7.99 -3.49 -8.61
CA GLN A 142 9.36 -3.70 -9.08
C GLN A 142 10.11 -4.76 -8.27
N PHE A 143 9.63 -5.10 -7.08
CA PHE A 143 10.24 -6.14 -6.25
C PHE A 143 9.78 -7.52 -6.72
N SER A 144 10.75 -8.42 -6.92
CA SER A 144 10.52 -9.82 -7.27
C SER A 144 11.30 -10.75 -6.34
N VAL A 145 10.74 -11.91 -6.04
CA VAL A 145 11.48 -12.98 -5.36
C VAL A 145 12.48 -13.59 -6.33
N THR A 146 13.73 -13.72 -5.92
CA THR A 146 14.78 -14.35 -6.72
C THR A 146 14.55 -15.85 -6.85
N ASP A 147 14.70 -16.40 -8.05
CA ASP A 147 14.60 -17.85 -8.29
C ASP A 147 15.71 -18.64 -7.57
N PHE A 148 15.36 -19.82 -7.08
CA PHE A 148 16.32 -20.74 -6.46
C PHE A 148 17.03 -21.57 -7.53
N ARG A 149 18.34 -21.38 -7.65
CA ARG A 149 19.18 -22.09 -8.63
C ARG A 149 19.59 -23.48 -8.13
N ASP A 150 19.89 -23.57 -6.85
CA ASP A 150 20.28 -24.78 -6.14
C ASP A 150 20.01 -24.60 -4.64
N LEU A 151 20.25 -25.66 -3.85
CA LEU A 151 20.02 -25.66 -2.41
C LEU A 151 20.83 -24.57 -1.69
N THR A 152 22.11 -24.43 -2.02
CA THR A 152 23.00 -23.45 -1.37
C THR A 152 22.57 -22.02 -1.64
N HIS A 153 22.21 -21.72 -2.89
CA HIS A 153 21.64 -20.42 -3.24
C HIS A 153 20.30 -20.18 -2.53
N GLY A 154 19.43 -21.19 -2.47
CA GLY A 154 18.14 -21.11 -1.79
C GLY A 154 18.29 -20.80 -0.31
N VAL A 155 19.20 -21.51 0.39
CA VAL A 155 19.49 -21.26 1.80
C VAL A 155 20.00 -19.83 2.02
N ALA A 156 20.94 -19.35 1.19
CA ALA A 156 21.46 -17.99 1.30
C ALA A 156 20.38 -16.91 1.06
N VAL A 157 19.45 -17.14 0.13
CA VAL A 157 18.31 -16.21 -0.10
C VAL A 157 17.36 -16.23 1.10
N LEU A 158 17.03 -17.41 1.62
CA LEU A 158 16.16 -17.53 2.79
C LEU A 158 16.80 -16.89 4.03
N GLU A 159 18.10 -17.07 4.24
CA GLU A 159 18.88 -16.43 5.32
C GLU A 159 18.79 -14.90 5.26
N GLN A 160 18.83 -14.30 4.07
CA GLN A 160 18.67 -12.84 3.92
C GLN A 160 17.27 -12.37 4.31
N VAL A 161 16.25 -13.18 4.06
CA VAL A 161 14.84 -12.86 4.36
C VAL A 161 14.53 -13.07 5.85
N THR A 162 15.03 -14.15 6.44
CA THR A 162 14.79 -14.52 7.85
C THR A 162 15.78 -13.89 8.83
N GLY A 163 16.90 -13.39 8.32
CA GLY A 163 17.96 -12.77 9.09
C GLY A 163 17.66 -11.32 9.53
N PRO A 164 18.64 -10.67 10.20
CA PRO A 164 18.46 -9.36 10.82
C PRO A 164 18.27 -8.21 9.83
N ALA A 165 18.59 -8.41 8.55
CA ALA A 165 18.32 -7.43 7.50
C ALA A 165 16.81 -7.17 7.33
N ALA A 166 15.98 -8.18 7.60
CA ALA A 166 14.52 -8.12 7.58
C ALA A 166 13.93 -7.28 6.42
N PRO A 167 14.32 -7.53 5.17
CA PRO A 167 13.99 -6.66 4.03
C PRO A 167 12.49 -6.48 3.82
N LEU A 168 11.70 -7.54 4.05
CA LEU A 168 10.24 -7.49 3.93
C LEU A 168 9.59 -6.63 5.02
N ARG A 169 10.03 -6.76 6.28
CA ARG A 169 9.56 -5.89 7.38
C ARG A 169 9.84 -4.43 7.06
N ARG A 170 11.09 -4.12 6.68
CA ARG A 170 11.50 -2.75 6.35
C ARG A 170 10.69 -2.15 5.21
N LEU A 171 10.37 -2.96 4.18
CA LEU A 171 9.52 -2.52 3.08
C LEU A 171 8.10 -2.20 3.57
N LEU A 172 7.50 -3.06 4.40
CA LEU A 172 6.16 -2.85 4.95
C LEU A 172 6.10 -1.66 5.92
N GLU A 173 7.13 -1.45 6.75
CA GLU A 173 7.28 -0.29 7.63
C GLU A 173 7.40 0.99 6.80
N THR A 174 8.26 0.98 5.77
CA THR A 174 8.41 2.12 4.84
C THR A 174 7.08 2.43 4.15
N LEU A 175 6.33 1.42 3.72
CA LEU A 175 5.01 1.62 3.13
C LEU A 175 4.03 2.21 4.15
N GLN A 176 4.02 1.72 5.39
CA GLN A 176 3.16 2.23 6.46
C GLN A 176 3.46 3.72 6.73
N ASP A 177 4.73 4.07 6.90
CA ASP A 177 5.20 5.44 7.19
C ASP A 177 4.81 6.43 6.09
N ASN A 178 4.72 5.96 4.84
CA ASN A 178 4.38 6.81 3.70
C ASN A 178 2.88 6.78 3.32
N THR A 179 2.08 5.87 3.88
CA THR A 179 0.65 5.76 3.54
C THR A 179 -0.27 6.16 4.70
N VAL A 180 0.24 6.17 5.93
CA VAL A 180 -0.44 6.68 7.13
C VAL A 180 -0.06 8.16 7.33
N ILE A 181 -0.56 9.01 6.43
CA ILE A 181 -0.17 10.44 6.33
C ILE A 181 -0.69 11.30 7.51
N TYR A 182 -1.81 10.93 8.13
CA TYR A 182 -2.29 11.54 9.39
C TYR A 182 -2.51 10.46 10.43
N PRO A 183 -2.14 10.66 11.71
CA PRO A 183 -2.62 9.78 12.78
C PRO A 183 -4.16 9.82 12.82
N SER A 184 -4.78 8.67 13.09
CA SER A 184 -6.23 8.58 13.27
C SER A 184 -6.63 9.17 14.62
N GLU A 185 -6.30 10.43 14.90
CA GLU A 185 -6.85 11.10 16.06
C GLU A 185 -8.27 11.58 15.74
N PRO A 186 -9.24 11.41 16.66
CA PRO A 186 -10.47 12.17 16.58
C PRO A 186 -10.08 13.64 16.57
N LEU A 187 -10.71 14.45 15.72
CA LEU A 187 -10.64 15.90 15.84
C LEU A 187 -10.90 16.24 17.31
N VAL A 188 -9.86 16.68 18.00
CA VAL A 188 -9.89 17.09 19.40
C VAL A 188 -11.19 17.85 19.65
N GLU A 189 -11.94 17.45 20.68
CA GLU A 189 -13.12 18.16 21.14
C GLU A 189 -12.81 19.66 21.15
N ALA A 190 -13.54 20.39 20.30
CA ALA A 190 -13.31 21.79 19.97
C ALA A 190 -13.26 22.64 21.26
N SER A 191 -12.05 22.87 21.75
CA SER A 191 -11.79 23.71 22.93
C SER A 191 -11.16 25.06 22.54
N ALA A 192 -10.84 25.24 21.27
CA ALA A 192 -10.35 26.50 20.70
C ALA A 192 -11.24 26.94 19.53
N PRO A 193 -11.50 28.25 19.34
CA PRO A 193 -12.22 28.76 18.19
C PRO A 193 -11.32 28.63 16.95
N VAL A 194 -11.39 27.48 16.28
CA VAL A 194 -10.76 27.29 14.97
C VAL A 194 -11.73 27.84 13.92
N GLU A 195 -11.23 28.71 13.04
CA GLU A 195 -12.02 29.29 11.95
C GLU A 195 -12.61 28.19 11.05
N ALA A 196 -13.87 28.35 10.63
CA ALA A 196 -14.63 27.32 9.90
C ALA A 196 -13.95 26.86 8.60
N GLU A 197 -13.14 27.74 8.00
CA GLU A 197 -12.41 27.50 6.76
C GLU A 197 -11.18 26.61 6.96
N GLN A 198 -10.46 26.77 8.07
CA GLN A 198 -9.33 25.91 8.45
C GLN A 198 -9.81 24.49 8.76
N LEU A 199 -10.97 24.37 9.40
CA LEU A 199 -11.64 23.09 9.67
C LEU A 199 -12.05 22.36 8.37
N GLN A 200 -12.51 23.07 7.35
CA GLN A 200 -12.85 22.48 6.05
C GLN A 200 -11.61 22.00 5.29
N GLY A 201 -10.54 22.81 5.27
CA GLY A 201 -9.26 22.42 4.68
C GLY A 201 -8.67 21.16 5.33
N ALA A 202 -8.69 21.09 6.66
CA ALA A 202 -8.23 19.94 7.43
C ALA A 202 -9.04 18.67 7.11
N ARG A 203 -10.38 18.77 7.05
CA ARG A 203 -11.25 17.64 6.68
C ARG A 203 -10.98 17.13 5.27
N ALA A 204 -10.75 18.02 4.30
CA ALA A 204 -10.45 17.62 2.93
C ALA A 204 -9.09 16.91 2.82
N GLY A 205 -8.06 17.38 3.53
CA GLY A 205 -6.77 16.69 3.64
C GLY A 205 -6.90 15.29 4.27
N GLN A 206 -7.68 15.19 5.35
CA GLN A 206 -7.98 13.90 6.00
C GLN A 206 -8.69 12.91 5.05
N GLN A 207 -9.64 13.37 4.25
CA GLN A 207 -10.33 12.54 3.26
C GLN A 207 -9.37 12.01 2.19
N GLN A 208 -8.47 12.84 1.68
CA GLN A 208 -7.44 12.44 0.72
C GLN A 208 -6.52 11.37 1.33
N ALA A 209 -5.99 11.61 2.53
CA ALA A 209 -5.12 10.66 3.21
C ALA A 209 -5.83 9.35 3.56
N ALA A 210 -7.12 9.39 3.91
CA ALA A 210 -7.93 8.19 4.08
C ALA A 210 -8.06 7.39 2.76
N GLY A 211 -8.15 8.09 1.62
CA GLY A 211 -8.11 7.48 0.29
C GLY A 211 -6.80 6.75 0.02
N ILE A 212 -5.66 7.40 0.29
CA ILE A 212 -4.32 6.82 0.15
C ILE A 212 -4.17 5.61 1.07
N ARG A 213 -4.47 5.75 2.37
CA ARG A 213 -4.39 4.66 3.34
C ARG A 213 -5.22 3.46 2.91
N ARG A 214 -6.48 3.68 2.48
CA ARG A 214 -7.38 2.60 2.04
C ARG A 214 -6.78 1.77 0.91
N ALA A 215 -5.98 2.38 0.03
CA ALA A 215 -5.35 1.67 -1.07
C ALA A 215 -4.25 0.68 -0.62
N PHE A 216 -3.69 0.87 0.58
CA PHE A 216 -2.57 0.08 1.12
C PHE A 216 -2.88 -0.60 2.46
N VAL A 217 -4.09 -0.43 2.98
CA VAL A 217 -4.49 -0.90 4.31
C VAL A 217 -4.18 -2.39 4.50
N GLY A 218 -4.48 -3.21 3.49
CA GLY A 218 -4.21 -4.65 3.52
C GLY A 218 -2.73 -5.04 3.64
N LEU A 219 -1.80 -4.22 3.14
CA LEU A 219 -0.36 -4.45 3.33
C LEU A 219 0.13 -3.89 4.67
N SER A 220 -0.34 -2.70 5.04
CA SER A 220 0.05 -2.07 6.32
C SER A 220 -0.42 -2.86 7.54
N GLU A 221 -1.55 -3.54 7.44
CA GLU A 221 -2.11 -4.36 8.52
C GLU A 221 -1.36 -5.68 8.71
N LEU A 222 -0.51 -6.12 7.76
CA LEU A 222 0.29 -7.33 7.91
C LEU A 222 1.25 -7.25 9.09
N LEU A 223 1.67 -6.04 9.46
CA LEU A 223 2.53 -5.78 10.62
C LEU A 223 1.75 -5.62 11.93
N THR A 224 0.41 -5.55 11.87
CA THR A 224 -0.41 -5.25 13.05
C THR A 224 -0.89 -6.54 13.71
N GLY A 225 -0.41 -6.83 14.92
CA GLY A 225 -0.94 -7.89 15.78
C GLY A 225 -2.30 -7.51 16.37
N LYS A 226 -3.16 -8.50 16.67
CA LYS A 226 -4.46 -8.29 17.34
C LYS A 226 -4.38 -8.77 18.79
N GLY A 227 -4.23 -7.83 19.73
CA GLY A 227 -4.13 -8.14 21.16
C GLY A 227 -2.82 -8.88 21.44
N ASP A 228 -2.92 -10.09 22.00
CA ASP A 228 -1.77 -10.96 22.30
C ASP A 228 -1.33 -11.84 21.10
N GLN A 229 -1.99 -11.68 19.94
CA GLN A 229 -1.68 -12.49 18.77
C GLN A 229 -0.60 -11.86 17.89
N PRO A 230 0.34 -12.67 17.36
CA PRO A 230 1.36 -12.18 16.46
C PRO A 230 0.71 -11.61 15.19
N SER A 231 1.45 -10.74 14.54
CA SER A 231 1.05 -10.21 13.23
C SER A 231 1.12 -11.31 12.16
N TYR A 232 0.37 -11.15 11.07
CA TYR A 232 0.44 -12.10 9.95
C TYR A 232 1.85 -12.17 9.35
N TYR A 233 2.56 -11.03 9.35
CA TYR A 233 3.97 -10.98 8.99
C TYR A 233 4.81 -11.93 9.85
N GLU A 234 4.62 -11.95 11.17
CA GLU A 234 5.36 -12.83 12.07
C GLU A 234 5.00 -14.31 11.90
N GLU A 235 3.72 -14.62 11.64
CA GLU A 235 3.31 -15.98 11.28
C GLU A 235 3.99 -16.45 10.00
N THR A 236 3.97 -15.63 8.95
CA THR A 236 4.61 -15.92 7.67
C THR A 236 6.11 -16.09 7.83
N LEU A 237 6.76 -15.16 8.54
CA LEU A 237 8.20 -15.20 8.78
C LEU A 237 8.59 -16.48 9.53
N ARG A 238 7.80 -16.91 10.51
CA ARG A 238 8.03 -18.18 11.23
C ARG A 238 7.97 -19.38 10.27
N ALA A 239 6.99 -19.44 9.37
CA ALA A 239 6.89 -20.51 8.39
C ALA A 239 8.09 -20.51 7.42
N VAL A 240 8.52 -19.33 6.97
CA VAL A 240 9.72 -19.19 6.11
C VAL A 240 10.99 -19.59 6.86
N SER A 241 11.13 -19.24 8.14
CA SER A 241 12.25 -19.67 9.00
C SER A 241 12.28 -21.18 9.15
N ALA A 242 11.14 -21.85 9.34
CA ALA A 242 11.11 -23.31 9.42
C ALA A 242 11.57 -23.97 8.12
N VAL A 243 11.25 -23.39 6.95
CA VAL A 243 11.79 -23.86 5.66
C VAL A 243 13.28 -23.60 5.53
N TYR A 244 13.76 -22.44 6.01
CA TYR A 244 15.18 -22.13 6.08
C TYR A 244 15.94 -23.17 6.90
N ASP A 245 15.52 -23.43 8.14
CA ASP A 245 16.17 -24.37 9.04
C ASP A 245 16.16 -25.80 8.47
N TYR A 246 15.05 -26.19 7.85
CA TYR A 246 14.92 -27.48 7.18
C TYR A 246 15.89 -27.64 5.99
N ALA A 247 16.00 -26.62 5.14
CA ALA A 247 16.93 -26.61 4.01
C ALA A 247 18.40 -26.53 4.49
N LYS A 248 18.65 -25.74 5.53
CA LYS A 248 19.97 -25.56 6.14
C LYS A 248 20.50 -26.86 6.74
N ALA A 249 19.63 -27.62 7.43
CA ALA A 249 19.99 -28.92 7.98
C ALA A 249 20.46 -29.92 6.91
N VAL A 250 19.90 -29.88 5.70
CA VAL A 250 20.37 -30.69 4.57
C VAL A 250 21.69 -30.17 4.02
N GLU A 251 21.86 -28.85 3.92
CA GLU A 251 23.08 -28.21 3.41
C GLU A 251 24.30 -28.46 4.31
N ASP A 252 24.12 -28.37 5.63
CA ASP A 252 25.20 -28.51 6.61
C ASP A 252 25.58 -29.98 6.86
N HIS A 253 24.80 -30.93 6.35
CA HIS A 253 25.10 -32.34 6.52
C HIS A 253 26.36 -32.75 5.72
N PRO A 254 27.31 -33.49 6.33
CA PRO A 254 28.55 -33.92 5.65
C PRO A 254 28.32 -34.72 4.36
N ASP A 255 27.22 -35.48 4.32
CA ASP A 255 26.72 -36.20 3.15
C ASP A 255 25.37 -35.62 2.71
N ARG A 256 25.43 -34.53 1.95
CA ARG A 256 24.24 -33.78 1.49
C ARG A 256 23.28 -34.65 0.69
N GLY A 257 23.79 -35.56 -0.14
CA GLY A 257 22.99 -36.45 -0.98
C GLY A 257 22.16 -37.42 -0.15
N LYS A 258 22.78 -38.05 0.86
CA LYS A 258 22.08 -38.94 1.79
C LYS A 258 21.05 -38.19 2.63
N ALA A 259 21.37 -36.98 3.09
CA ALA A 259 20.43 -36.15 3.84
C ALA A 259 19.21 -35.80 2.98
N ALA A 260 19.43 -35.26 1.77
CA ALA A 260 18.37 -34.90 0.84
C ALA A 260 17.48 -36.09 0.48
N LEU A 261 18.06 -37.27 0.21
CA LEU A 261 17.29 -38.49 -0.07
C LEU A 261 16.45 -38.91 1.13
N THR A 262 17.01 -38.87 2.34
CA THR A 262 16.28 -39.20 3.57
C THR A 262 15.11 -38.26 3.78
N THR A 263 15.31 -36.96 3.52
CA THR A 263 14.30 -35.92 3.58
C THR A 263 13.15 -36.19 2.60
N VAL A 264 13.46 -36.50 1.33
CA VAL A 264 12.44 -36.84 0.32
C VAL A 264 11.69 -38.13 0.68
N LEU A 265 12.38 -39.15 1.18
CA LEU A 265 11.75 -40.40 1.61
C LEU A 265 10.79 -40.17 2.78
N LYS A 266 11.19 -39.37 3.77
CA LYS A 266 10.33 -38.96 4.89
C LYS A 266 9.10 -38.21 4.39
N ARG A 267 9.27 -37.26 3.46
CA ARG A 267 8.14 -36.55 2.83
C ARG A 267 7.15 -37.51 2.18
N PHE A 268 7.66 -38.47 1.39
CA PHE A 268 6.80 -39.45 0.71
C PHE A 268 6.06 -40.37 1.69
N SER A 269 6.70 -40.76 2.79
CA SER A 269 6.08 -41.58 3.83
C SER A 269 5.23 -40.78 4.82
N LEU A 270 5.07 -39.45 4.63
CA LEU A 270 4.47 -38.51 5.59
C LEU A 270 5.08 -38.68 7.00
N GLY A 271 6.39 -38.95 7.04
CA GLY A 271 7.14 -39.26 8.25
C GLY A 271 7.77 -38.02 8.87
N GLY A 272 7.03 -37.37 9.78
CA GLY A 272 7.50 -36.21 10.55
C GLY A 272 7.21 -34.86 9.88
N PRO A 273 7.56 -33.75 10.55
CA PRO A 273 7.21 -32.41 10.10
C PRO A 273 7.97 -32.00 8.83
N ASP A 274 7.25 -31.44 7.86
CA ASP A 274 7.80 -30.90 6.61
C ASP A 274 7.29 -29.48 6.37
N PRO A 275 8.06 -28.45 6.79
CA PRO A 275 7.64 -27.06 6.66
C PRO A 275 7.33 -26.62 5.22
N ALA A 276 7.99 -27.20 4.22
CA ALA A 276 7.74 -26.86 2.82
C ALA A 276 6.38 -27.41 2.36
N LEU A 277 6.05 -28.65 2.75
CA LEU A 277 4.73 -29.23 2.49
C LEU A 277 3.62 -28.45 3.22
N VAL A 278 3.88 -27.99 4.44
CA VAL A 278 2.92 -27.15 5.19
C VAL A 278 2.61 -25.85 4.46
N ILE A 279 3.61 -25.15 3.92
CA ILE A 279 3.37 -23.91 3.14
C ILE A 279 2.55 -24.22 1.89
N GLU A 280 2.81 -25.33 1.20
CA GLU A 280 2.02 -25.74 0.04
C GLU A 280 0.57 -26.06 0.42
N ALA A 281 0.37 -26.82 1.50
CA ALA A 281 -0.95 -27.15 2.01
C ALA A 281 -1.72 -25.90 2.49
N LEU A 282 -1.04 -24.94 3.13
CA LEU A 282 -1.61 -23.63 3.50
C LEU A 282 -2.08 -22.86 2.26
N ARG A 283 -1.24 -22.79 1.22
CA ARG A 283 -1.59 -22.12 -0.03
C ARG A 283 -2.82 -22.73 -0.69
N GLU A 284 -2.92 -24.05 -0.71
CA GLU A 284 -4.11 -24.73 -1.27
C GLU A 284 -5.35 -24.52 -0.40
N LEU A 285 -5.20 -24.51 0.93
CA LEU A 285 -6.28 -24.19 1.86
C LEU A 285 -6.79 -22.76 1.66
N GLU A 286 -5.90 -21.78 1.51
CA GLU A 286 -6.24 -20.38 1.23
C GLU A 286 -6.96 -20.22 -0.11
N LYS A 287 -6.50 -20.89 -1.17
CA LYS A 287 -7.19 -20.88 -2.47
C LYS A 287 -8.62 -21.38 -2.36
N ARG A 288 -8.84 -22.48 -1.62
CA ARG A 288 -10.18 -23.04 -1.40
C ARG A 288 -11.04 -22.13 -0.54
N TRP A 289 -10.47 -21.55 0.52
CA TRP A 289 -11.14 -20.57 1.35
C TRP A 289 -11.67 -19.39 0.52
N ASP A 290 -10.81 -18.84 -0.34
CA ASP A 290 -11.19 -17.74 -1.21
C ASP A 290 -12.31 -18.10 -2.18
N ALA A 291 -12.25 -19.29 -2.78
CA ALA A 291 -13.25 -19.76 -3.73
C ALA A 291 -14.59 -20.12 -3.09
N GLU A 292 -14.57 -20.84 -1.96
CA GLU A 292 -15.75 -21.52 -1.42
C GLU A 292 -16.46 -20.73 -0.32
N VAL A 293 -15.69 -19.96 0.46
CA VAL A 293 -16.18 -19.23 1.63
C VAL A 293 -16.16 -17.72 1.36
N HIS A 294 -14.98 -17.14 1.18
CA HIS A 294 -14.83 -15.69 1.12
C HIS A 294 -15.46 -15.09 -0.13
N GLY A 295 -15.37 -15.74 -1.30
CA GLY A 295 -16.04 -15.32 -2.53
C GLY A 295 -17.55 -15.17 -2.35
N PHE A 296 -18.22 -16.19 -1.81
CA PHE A 296 -19.65 -16.15 -1.51
C PHE A 296 -19.99 -15.02 -0.53
N TYR A 297 -19.24 -14.91 0.57
CA TYR A 297 -19.45 -13.85 1.57
C TYR A 297 -19.35 -12.46 0.93
N ARG A 298 -18.30 -12.20 0.15
CA ARG A 298 -18.05 -10.92 -0.50
C ARG A 298 -19.16 -10.53 -1.48
N GLU A 299 -19.64 -11.49 -2.25
CA GLU A 299 -20.65 -11.26 -3.30
C GLU A 299 -22.06 -11.14 -2.75
N ARG A 300 -22.42 -11.97 -1.76
CA ARG A 300 -23.80 -12.07 -1.27
C ARG A 300 -24.07 -11.28 0.00
N LEU A 301 -23.08 -11.14 0.89
CA LEU A 301 -23.30 -10.66 2.26
C LEU A 301 -22.55 -9.35 2.58
N ALA A 302 -21.30 -9.19 2.13
CA ALA A 302 -20.41 -8.13 2.62
C ALA A 302 -20.92 -6.69 2.40
N ASN A 303 -21.69 -6.45 1.34
CA ASN A 303 -22.23 -5.13 1.01
C ASN A 303 -23.67 -4.91 1.48
N ARG A 304 -24.26 -5.84 2.22
CA ARG A 304 -25.66 -5.81 2.66
C ARG A 304 -25.75 -5.56 4.18
N TYR A 305 -26.87 -5.01 4.65
CA TYR A 305 -27.16 -4.95 6.08
C TYR A 305 -27.42 -6.37 6.61
N PRO A 306 -26.95 -6.76 7.82
CA PRO A 306 -26.28 -5.97 8.86
C PRO A 306 -24.75 -5.87 8.73
N PHE A 307 -24.14 -6.53 7.74
CA PHE A 307 -22.67 -6.56 7.58
C PHE A 307 -22.09 -5.20 7.21
N LYS A 308 -22.84 -4.41 6.43
CA LYS A 308 -22.60 -3.00 6.15
C LYS A 308 -23.76 -2.18 6.73
N ALA A 309 -23.51 -1.56 7.89
CA ALA A 309 -24.53 -0.88 8.70
C ALA A 309 -25.33 0.22 7.96
N GLY A 310 -24.77 0.81 6.91
CA GLY A 310 -25.43 1.84 6.08
C GLY A 310 -25.89 1.35 4.71
N SER A 311 -26.00 0.03 4.48
CA SER A 311 -26.49 -0.49 3.20
C SER A 311 -28.02 -0.33 3.11
N PRO A 312 -28.57 0.14 1.97
CA PRO A 312 -30.01 0.20 1.75
C PRO A 312 -30.63 -1.18 1.50
N ASP A 313 -29.79 -2.19 1.21
CA ASP A 313 -30.23 -3.54 0.90
C ASP A 313 -29.87 -4.51 2.03
N ASP A 314 -30.84 -5.30 2.45
CA ASP A 314 -30.67 -6.32 3.49
C ASP A 314 -30.10 -7.62 2.91
N ALA A 315 -29.30 -8.32 3.71
CA ALA A 315 -28.87 -9.68 3.41
C ALA A 315 -30.10 -10.60 3.51
N SER A 316 -30.28 -11.47 2.52
CA SER A 316 -31.36 -12.44 2.57
C SER A 316 -31.12 -13.43 3.71
N LEU A 317 -32.19 -13.88 4.37
CA LEU A 317 -32.09 -14.90 5.41
C LEU A 317 -31.54 -16.22 4.83
N GLU A 318 -31.88 -16.51 3.57
CA GLU A 318 -31.37 -17.68 2.85
C GLU A 318 -29.85 -17.62 2.65
N ASP A 319 -29.29 -16.51 2.14
CA ASP A 319 -27.84 -16.37 1.99
C ASP A 319 -27.14 -16.38 3.36
N PHE A 320 -27.78 -15.82 4.39
CA PHE A 320 -27.28 -15.85 5.76
C PHE A 320 -27.21 -17.28 6.30
N GLU A 321 -28.29 -18.06 6.17
CA GLU A 321 -28.35 -19.45 6.61
C GLU A 321 -27.43 -20.36 5.77
N ALA A 322 -27.35 -20.15 4.46
CA ALA A 322 -26.43 -20.87 3.58
C ALA A 322 -24.96 -20.63 3.94
N PHE A 323 -24.64 -19.51 4.58
CA PHE A 323 -23.28 -19.20 5.03
C PHE A 323 -23.01 -19.63 6.48
N PHE A 324 -23.86 -19.20 7.43
CA PHE A 324 -23.68 -19.36 8.88
C PHE A 324 -24.43 -20.55 9.49
N GLY A 325 -25.29 -21.21 8.73
CA GLY A 325 -26.06 -22.35 9.20
C GLY A 325 -25.16 -23.51 9.63
N PRO A 326 -25.71 -24.49 10.37
CA PRO A 326 -24.98 -25.67 10.80
C PRO A 326 -24.52 -26.55 9.64
N GLN A 327 -25.17 -26.44 8.48
CA GLN A 327 -24.74 -27.04 7.21
C GLN A 327 -24.28 -25.96 6.22
N GLY A 328 -23.97 -24.77 6.71
CA GLY A 328 -23.53 -23.64 5.90
C GLY A 328 -22.08 -23.79 5.45
N ARG A 329 -21.71 -23.00 4.45
CA ARG A 329 -20.37 -23.03 3.82
C ARG A 329 -19.23 -22.95 4.82
N LEU A 330 -19.37 -22.10 5.85
CA LEU A 330 -18.32 -21.91 6.85
C LEU A 330 -18.08 -23.18 7.68
N GLN A 331 -19.16 -23.84 8.13
CA GLN A 331 -19.08 -25.06 8.92
C GLN A 331 -18.54 -26.23 8.09
N GLN A 332 -19.01 -26.37 6.85
CA GLN A 332 -18.52 -27.42 5.94
C GLN A 332 -17.03 -27.27 5.66
N PHE A 333 -16.56 -26.05 5.37
CA PHE A 333 -15.14 -25.80 5.12
C PHE A 333 -14.28 -26.14 6.34
N HIS A 334 -14.75 -25.77 7.53
CA HIS A 334 -14.09 -26.08 8.79
C HIS A 334 -13.94 -27.60 8.99
N GLU A 335 -15.04 -28.34 8.86
CA GLU A 335 -15.06 -29.78 9.10
C GLU A 335 -14.25 -30.57 8.06
N GLN A 336 -14.34 -30.19 6.79
CA GLN A 336 -13.77 -30.95 5.68
C GLN A 336 -12.29 -30.63 5.46
N TYR A 337 -11.88 -29.38 5.64
CA TYR A 337 -10.53 -28.93 5.25
C TYR A 337 -9.71 -28.46 6.44
N LEU A 338 -10.25 -27.56 7.27
CA LEU A 338 -9.46 -26.98 8.35
C LEU A 338 -9.10 -28.01 9.42
N ASN A 339 -10.04 -28.85 9.84
CA ASN A 339 -9.81 -29.89 10.83
C ASN A 339 -8.75 -30.90 10.37
N ALA A 340 -8.85 -31.35 9.11
CA ALA A 340 -7.88 -32.26 8.52
C ALA A 340 -6.49 -31.60 8.45
N PHE A 341 -6.44 -30.35 7.98
CA PHE A 341 -5.20 -29.59 7.90
C PHE A 341 -4.53 -29.43 9.27
N ILE A 342 -5.27 -29.00 10.30
CA ILE A 342 -4.71 -28.84 11.65
C ILE A 342 -4.21 -30.19 12.17
N LYS A 343 -5.02 -31.23 12.11
CA LYS A 343 -4.67 -32.57 12.61
C LYS A 343 -3.37 -33.10 11.98
N ASP A 344 -3.20 -32.90 10.69
CA ASP A 344 -2.09 -33.50 9.94
C ASP A 344 -0.82 -32.62 9.94
N ASN A 345 -0.93 -31.34 10.32
CA ASN A 345 0.18 -30.36 10.20
C ASN A 345 0.55 -29.65 11.52
N ILE A 346 -0.15 -29.90 12.63
CA ILE A 346 0.10 -29.19 13.91
C ILE A 346 1.54 -29.36 14.42
N ASP A 347 2.11 -30.56 14.28
CA ASP A 347 3.48 -30.85 14.72
C ASP A 347 4.53 -30.09 13.89
N ALA A 348 4.23 -29.81 12.61
CA ALA A 348 5.09 -29.05 11.72
C ALA A 348 4.90 -27.54 11.85
N LEU A 349 3.71 -27.09 12.27
CA LEU A 349 3.42 -25.68 12.57
C LEU A 349 4.03 -25.23 13.90
N TYR A 350 4.34 -26.16 14.81
CA TYR A 350 4.83 -25.88 16.16
C TYR A 350 6.12 -26.63 16.55
N SER A 351 6.81 -27.28 15.60
CA SER A 351 8.16 -27.79 15.86
C SER A 351 9.08 -26.59 16.12
N GLU A 352 9.41 -26.35 17.39
CA GLU A 352 10.21 -25.26 17.94
C GLU A 352 9.49 -23.94 18.25
N SER A 353 8.52 -24.01 19.16
CA SER A 353 8.55 -23.06 20.28
C SER A 353 8.39 -23.79 21.59
N LEU A 354 9.51 -23.94 22.31
CA LEU A 354 9.67 -23.70 23.76
C LEU A 354 10.74 -24.64 24.31
N GLY A 355 11.99 -24.19 24.25
CA GLY A 355 12.95 -24.46 25.33
C GLY A 355 12.56 -23.75 26.63
N LEU A 356 11.29 -23.86 27.05
CA LEU A 356 10.81 -23.42 28.36
C LEU A 356 10.11 -24.61 29.05
N PRO A 357 10.47 -24.93 30.30
CA PRO A 357 9.81 -25.99 31.03
C PRO A 357 8.43 -25.51 31.47
N GLY A 358 7.38 -26.19 31.02
CA GLY A 358 6.06 -26.12 31.65
C GLY A 358 5.00 -25.32 30.91
N SER A 359 4.52 -25.80 29.78
CA SER A 359 3.16 -25.51 29.29
C SER A 359 2.52 -26.70 28.56
N ALA A 360 2.85 -27.91 28.99
CA ALA A 360 1.97 -29.06 28.82
C ALA A 360 1.08 -29.17 30.08
N ARG A 361 0.00 -28.38 30.13
CA ARG A 361 -1.13 -28.68 31.03
C ARG A 361 -2.41 -28.75 30.20
N GLY A 362 -2.90 -29.98 30.07
CA GLY A 362 -4.31 -30.33 29.89
C GLY A 362 -5.05 -29.62 28.76
N ALA A 363 -5.00 -30.18 27.56
CA ALA A 363 -6.06 -29.95 26.58
C ALA A 363 -7.28 -30.78 27.03
N GLU A 364 -8.20 -30.17 27.79
CA GLU A 364 -9.59 -30.59 27.79
C GLU A 364 -10.34 -29.81 26.68
N PRO A 365 -11.25 -30.45 25.93
CA PRO A 365 -12.01 -29.78 24.88
C PRO A 365 -13.12 -28.94 25.52
N VAL A 366 -13.04 -27.61 25.42
CA VAL A 366 -14.18 -26.75 25.76
C VAL A 366 -15.04 -26.61 24.51
N GLU A 367 -16.20 -27.25 24.53
CA GLU A 367 -17.26 -26.98 23.56
C GLU A 367 -17.83 -25.56 23.78
N THR A 368 -18.28 -24.99 22.66
CA THR A 368 -19.28 -23.91 22.53
C THR A 368 -18.80 -22.47 22.66
N GLY A 369 -18.40 -21.90 21.52
CA GLY A 369 -18.47 -20.46 21.28
C GLY A 369 -18.55 -20.18 19.78
N ARG A 370 -19.75 -19.87 19.24
CA ARG A 370 -19.94 -19.47 17.83
C ARG A 370 -19.00 -18.31 17.48
N ALA A 371 -17.90 -18.57 16.77
CA ALA A 371 -17.02 -17.48 16.35
C ALA A 371 -17.75 -16.60 15.33
N HIS A 372 -17.72 -15.29 15.57
CA HIS A 372 -18.19 -14.35 14.58
C HIS A 372 -17.23 -14.34 13.38
N PRO A 373 -17.74 -14.33 12.14
CA PRO A 373 -16.95 -14.35 10.89
C PRO A 373 -15.79 -13.36 10.89
N ARG A 374 -16.00 -12.13 11.39
CA ARG A 374 -15.00 -11.04 11.41
C ARG A 374 -13.68 -11.39 12.12
N TYR A 375 -13.62 -12.48 12.88
CA TYR A 375 -12.42 -12.93 13.57
C TYR A 375 -11.68 -14.08 12.87
N LEU A 376 -12.28 -14.70 11.85
CA LEU A 376 -11.61 -15.69 10.98
C LEU A 376 -10.94 -15.03 9.77
N PHE A 377 -11.46 -13.87 9.37
CA PHE A 377 -10.91 -13.07 8.28
C PHE A 377 -9.85 -12.10 8.78
N GLN A 378 -8.72 -12.08 8.07
CA GLN A 378 -7.83 -10.95 8.06
C GLN A 378 -8.51 -9.75 7.38
N PRO A 379 -8.03 -8.52 7.58
CA PRO A 379 -8.54 -7.36 6.84
C PRO A 379 -8.44 -7.50 5.31
N THR A 380 -7.47 -8.30 4.85
CA THR A 380 -7.27 -8.70 3.44
C THR A 380 -8.27 -9.74 2.95
N GLY A 381 -9.04 -10.37 3.84
CA GLY A 381 -9.94 -11.50 3.54
C GLY A 381 -9.27 -12.88 3.68
N ALA A 382 -7.95 -12.93 3.85
CA ALA A 382 -7.19 -14.17 4.02
C ALA A 382 -7.54 -14.88 5.35
N LEU A 383 -7.36 -16.19 5.38
CA LEU A 383 -7.56 -17.03 6.56
C LEU A 383 -6.40 -16.80 7.54
N SER A 384 -6.69 -16.56 8.83
CA SER A 384 -5.66 -16.61 9.87
C SER A 384 -5.71 -17.94 10.60
N VAL A 385 -4.63 -18.72 10.49
CA VAL A 385 -4.54 -20.08 11.02
C VAL A 385 -4.48 -20.06 12.55
N GLN A 386 -3.77 -19.11 13.16
CA GLN A 386 -3.73 -18.99 14.64
C GLN A 386 -5.03 -18.45 15.23
N LEU A 387 -5.73 -17.52 14.56
CA LEU A 387 -7.07 -17.08 14.98
C LEU A 387 -8.07 -18.25 14.94
N ALA A 388 -7.99 -19.07 13.89
CA ALA A 388 -8.82 -20.26 13.75
C ALA A 388 -8.50 -21.35 14.80
N MET A 389 -7.30 -21.37 15.38
CA MET A 389 -6.95 -22.29 16.48
C MET A 389 -7.28 -21.74 17.88
N SER A 390 -7.12 -20.43 18.10
CA SER A 390 -7.22 -19.80 19.43
C SER A 390 -8.64 -19.62 19.99
N ARG A 391 -9.66 -19.58 19.11
CA ARG A 391 -11.04 -19.21 19.49
C ARG A 391 -12.03 -20.36 19.51
N TRP A 392 -11.55 -21.55 19.20
CA TRP A 392 -12.32 -22.79 19.23
C TRP A 392 -11.69 -23.82 20.18
N ARG A 393 -10.92 -23.33 21.16
CA ARG A 393 -10.43 -24.07 22.32
C ARG A 393 -11.34 -23.90 23.52
#